data_AF-A0AAV5J976-F1
#
_entry.id   AF-A0AAV5J976-F1
#
_cell.length_a   1.000
_cell.length_b   1.000
_cell.length_c   1.000
_cell.angle_alpha   90.00
_cell.angle_beta   90.00
_cell.angle_gamma   90.00
#
_symmetry.space_group_name_H-M   'P 1'
#
loop_
_entity.id
_entity.type
_entity.pdbx_description
1 polymer ?
#
loop_
_entity_poly.entity_id
_entity_poly.type
_entity_poly.pdbx_seq_one_letter_code
_entity_poly.pdbx_strand_id
1 'polypeptide(L)'
;MELCIYKMHYVLLHIPPLEGLDENAELEMWSGSGFLVKEGNDDMEAAELPKAVGKRCKIAKYVNNVLSSATIAKKMKLKFTKAWMAFLRLPLPVDVYKEVLVTLHQAVIPCLSNPIMLCDFLTRSYDIGGVVSVMALSSLFVLMTQHGLEYPNFYEKLYALLGPSIFMAKHRAKFFQLLDSCLKSPLLPAYLAAAFAKKLSRMALSVPPSGSLVIIALIHNLLRRHPSINCLVHQDDGDESAKDDSKADETVHTAKERETGSDNKNPGVDHFNNEEKNPIKSNAMRSSLWEIDTLHHHYCPPISRFVSSLKNDLTVRSKTTEMNIKDFSSGSYATVFADEIRRRVKQVPLAFYKATPTCLFSESEFVGWAFQCEENMEKYTGNGKQTVANASEWNDFSPKRRRIECS
;
A
#
# COMPACT_ATOMS: atom_id res chain seq x y z
N MET A 1 -35.54 5.19 -3.78
CA MET A 1 -34.50 6.18 -4.12
C MET A 1 -33.14 5.52 -4.36
N GLU A 2 -32.71 4.58 -3.51
CA GLU A 2 -31.40 3.92 -3.66
C GLU A 2 -31.18 3.24 -5.02
N LEU A 3 -32.17 2.48 -5.54
CA LEU A 3 -32.06 1.85 -6.87
C LEU A 3 -31.81 2.87 -8.00
N CYS A 4 -32.35 4.08 -7.89
CA CYS A 4 -32.10 5.15 -8.86
C CYS A 4 -30.65 5.64 -8.79
N ILE A 5 -30.08 5.72 -7.58
CA ILE A 5 -28.67 6.10 -7.36
C ILE A 5 -27.75 5.06 -7.99
N TYR A 6 -28.02 3.76 -7.79
CA TYR A 6 -27.24 2.69 -8.44
C TYR A 6 -27.31 2.78 -9.98
N LYS A 7 -28.50 3.01 -10.55
CA LYS A 7 -28.67 3.18 -12.00
C LYS A 7 -27.95 4.43 -12.52
N MET A 8 -28.03 5.56 -11.80
CA MET A 8 -27.31 6.78 -12.16
C MET A 8 -25.80 6.58 -12.13
N HIS A 9 -25.28 5.93 -11.08
CA HIS A 9 -23.86 5.60 -10.96
C HIS A 9 -23.39 4.72 -12.13
N TYR A 10 -24.16 3.67 -12.45
CA TYR A 10 -23.87 2.78 -13.57
C TYR A 10 -23.82 3.56 -14.90
N VAL A 11 -24.81 4.40 -15.18
CA VAL A 11 -24.86 5.21 -16.41
C VAL A 11 -23.67 6.17 -16.48
N LEU A 12 -23.31 6.84 -15.39
CA LEU A 12 -22.21 7.79 -15.35
C LEU A 12 -20.82 7.14 -15.54
N LEU A 13 -20.62 5.93 -15.03
CA LEU A 13 -19.36 5.18 -15.20
C LEU A 13 -19.18 4.61 -16.61
N HIS A 14 -20.26 4.31 -17.32
CA HIS A 14 -20.21 3.71 -18.66
C HIS A 14 -20.22 4.75 -19.79
N ILE A 15 -20.05 6.04 -19.47
CA ILE A 15 -19.86 7.06 -20.49
C ILE A 15 -18.48 6.82 -21.13
N PRO A 16 -18.41 6.55 -22.45
CA PRO A 16 -17.16 6.21 -23.11
C PRO A 16 -16.11 7.34 -22.97
N PRO A 17 -14.83 6.99 -22.80
CA PRO A 17 -13.77 7.98 -22.69
C PRO A 17 -13.59 8.73 -24.02
N LEU A 18 -13.73 10.05 -23.98
CA LEU A 18 -13.70 10.95 -25.15
C LEU A 18 -12.31 11.08 -25.81
N GLU A 19 -11.27 10.49 -25.23
CA GLU A 19 -9.90 10.52 -25.76
C GLU A 19 -9.62 9.23 -26.55
N GLY A 20 -9.95 9.25 -27.84
CA GLY A 20 -9.56 8.22 -28.82
C GLY A 20 -10.64 7.64 -29.74
N LEU A 21 -11.85 8.24 -29.80
CA LEU A 21 -12.96 7.69 -30.59
C LEU A 21 -13.03 8.24 -32.02
N ASP A 22 -13.19 7.31 -32.96
CA ASP A 22 -13.30 7.50 -34.41
C ASP A 22 -14.26 8.64 -34.77
N GLU A 23 -13.72 9.66 -35.45
CA GLU A 23 -14.19 11.05 -35.44
C GLU A 23 -15.57 11.27 -36.09
N ASN A 24 -16.18 10.25 -36.70
CA ASN A 24 -17.34 10.41 -37.58
C ASN A 24 -18.64 9.76 -37.06
N ALA A 25 -18.59 8.58 -36.41
CA ALA A 25 -19.80 7.82 -36.11
C ALA A 25 -20.55 8.30 -34.84
N GLU A 26 -19.82 8.70 -33.79
CA GLU A 26 -20.46 9.22 -32.57
C GLU A 26 -20.87 10.69 -32.70
N LEU A 27 -20.20 11.45 -33.58
CA LEU A 27 -20.51 12.86 -33.82
C LEU A 27 -21.94 13.02 -34.37
N GLU A 28 -22.39 12.11 -35.23
CA GLU A 28 -23.76 12.04 -35.74
C GLU A 28 -24.76 11.68 -34.64
N MET A 29 -24.40 10.76 -33.73
CA MET A 29 -25.25 10.33 -32.62
C MET A 29 -25.58 11.47 -31.64
N TRP A 30 -24.61 12.36 -31.39
CA TRP A 30 -24.79 13.48 -30.45
C TRP A 30 -25.38 14.72 -31.12
N SER A 31 -25.10 14.94 -32.41
CA SER A 31 -25.69 16.05 -33.19
C SER A 31 -27.15 15.79 -33.60
N GLY A 32 -27.56 14.54 -33.81
CA GLY A 32 -28.94 14.17 -34.11
C GLY A 32 -29.92 14.26 -32.92
N SER A 33 -29.42 14.39 -31.69
CA SER A 33 -30.24 14.35 -30.47
C SER A 33 -30.97 15.66 -30.11
N GLY A 34 -30.94 16.69 -30.96
CA GLY A 34 -31.67 17.96 -30.73
C GLY A 34 -31.17 18.80 -29.55
N PHE A 35 -30.09 18.40 -28.88
CA PHE A 35 -29.54 19.07 -27.68
C PHE A 35 -28.83 20.42 -27.94
N LEU A 36 -28.92 20.95 -29.16
CA LEU A 36 -28.15 22.10 -29.62
C LEU A 36 -29.04 23.12 -30.34
N VAL A 37 -30.24 23.37 -29.81
CA VAL A 37 -30.98 24.59 -30.16
C VAL A 37 -30.43 25.73 -29.33
N LYS A 38 -29.94 26.76 -30.03
CA LYS A 38 -29.55 28.05 -29.47
C LYS A 38 -30.85 28.74 -29.07
N GLU A 39 -31.09 28.97 -27.77
CA GLU A 39 -32.16 29.87 -27.33
C GLU A 39 -31.88 31.25 -27.96
N GLY A 40 -32.76 31.66 -28.87
CA GLY A 40 -32.72 32.94 -29.55
C GLY A 40 -33.68 33.90 -28.85
N ASN A 41 -33.23 35.14 -28.65
CA ASN A 41 -34.07 36.26 -28.25
C ASN A 41 -35.22 36.43 -29.26
N ASP A 42 -36.44 36.50 -28.73
CA ASP A 42 -37.62 36.95 -29.45
C ASP A 42 -37.67 38.48 -29.46
N ASP A 43 -37.74 39.08 -30.65
CA ASP A 43 -38.37 40.38 -30.91
C ASP A 43 -38.90 40.41 -32.36
N MET A 44 -40.19 40.10 -32.48
CA MET A 44 -41.25 40.78 -33.25
C MET A 44 -40.92 41.44 -34.63
N GLU A 45 -41.48 40.92 -35.74
CA GLU A 45 -42.51 41.60 -36.56
C GLU A 45 -42.94 40.78 -37.79
N ALA A 46 -44.21 40.97 -38.17
CA ALA A 46 -44.97 40.25 -39.18
C ALA A 46 -44.97 40.95 -40.56
N ALA A 47 -44.98 40.19 -41.67
CA ALA A 47 -45.66 40.57 -42.92
C ALA A 47 -45.67 39.44 -43.98
N GLU A 48 -46.88 38.96 -44.28
CA GLU A 48 -47.50 38.61 -45.57
C GLU A 48 -46.82 37.72 -46.65
N LEU A 49 -47.62 36.74 -47.12
CA LEU A 49 -47.49 35.95 -48.35
C LEU A 49 -48.09 36.71 -49.56
N PRO A 50 -47.60 36.56 -50.82
CA PRO A 50 -48.16 35.47 -51.65
C PRO A 50 -47.29 34.88 -52.81
N LYS A 51 -47.60 33.60 -53.11
CA LYS A 51 -47.73 32.90 -54.41
C LYS A 51 -46.57 32.79 -55.45
N ALA A 52 -46.26 31.50 -55.71
CA ALA A 52 -46.19 30.81 -57.01
C ALA A 52 -44.98 30.96 -57.97
N VAL A 53 -44.32 29.79 -58.11
CA VAL A 53 -43.82 29.15 -59.35
C VAL A 53 -42.65 29.78 -60.11
N GLY A 54 -41.52 29.07 -60.04
CA GLY A 54 -40.74 28.73 -61.23
C GLY A 54 -39.34 29.34 -61.31
N LYS A 55 -38.39 28.47 -61.67
CA LYS A 55 -37.00 28.73 -62.13
C LYS A 55 -35.92 29.00 -61.08
N ARG A 56 -35.13 27.93 -60.90
CA ARG A 56 -33.66 27.82 -60.90
C ARG A 56 -32.82 28.90 -60.19
N CYS A 57 -31.83 28.38 -59.47
CA CYS A 57 -30.68 29.03 -58.85
C CYS A 57 -30.96 29.78 -57.53
N LYS A 58 -30.61 29.13 -56.42
CA LYS A 58 -29.40 29.44 -55.63
C LYS A 58 -29.26 28.37 -54.56
N ILE A 59 -28.18 27.59 -54.64
CA ILE A 59 -27.65 26.79 -53.54
C ILE A 59 -27.20 27.81 -52.47
N ALA A 60 -28.16 28.26 -51.67
CA ALA A 60 -27.93 29.18 -50.58
C ALA A 60 -27.45 28.38 -49.38
N LYS A 61 -26.12 28.32 -49.24
CA LYS A 61 -25.37 28.29 -47.98
C LYS A 61 -26.26 28.09 -46.73
N TYR A 62 -26.62 26.84 -46.43
CA TYR A 62 -26.90 26.49 -45.05
C TYR A 62 -25.55 26.32 -44.39
N VAL A 63 -25.21 27.27 -43.53
CA VAL A 63 -23.96 27.30 -42.79
C VAL A 63 -23.94 26.04 -41.93
N ASN A 64 -23.17 25.05 -42.36
CA ASN A 64 -22.68 23.96 -41.53
C ASN A 64 -21.86 24.58 -40.41
N ASN A 65 -22.51 25.06 -39.36
CA ASN A 65 -21.85 25.37 -38.11
C ASN A 65 -21.68 24.05 -37.34
N VAL A 66 -21.02 23.08 -37.97
CA VAL A 66 -20.53 21.87 -37.33
C VAL A 66 -19.51 22.38 -36.33
N LEU A 67 -19.89 22.43 -35.05
CA LEU A 67 -18.94 22.72 -33.99
C LEU A 67 -17.77 21.75 -34.18
N SER A 68 -16.54 22.27 -34.15
CA SER A 68 -15.36 21.41 -34.19
C SER A 68 -15.44 20.36 -33.08
N SER A 69 -14.93 19.15 -33.34
CA SER A 69 -14.90 18.03 -32.39
C SER A 69 -14.39 18.47 -30.99
N ALA A 70 -13.36 19.32 -30.95
CA ALA A 70 -12.83 19.90 -29.71
C ALA A 70 -13.84 20.76 -28.92
N THR A 71 -14.73 21.49 -29.61
CA THR A 71 -15.76 22.32 -28.97
C THR A 71 -16.89 21.46 -28.43
N ILE A 72 -17.23 20.36 -29.13
CA ILE A 72 -18.21 19.38 -28.66
C ILE A 72 -17.67 18.66 -27.42
N ALA A 73 -16.41 18.18 -27.44
CA ALA A 73 -15.77 17.55 -26.30
C ALA A 73 -15.74 18.46 -25.07
N LYS A 74 -15.41 19.76 -25.24
CA LYS A 74 -15.49 20.75 -24.14
C LYS A 74 -16.90 20.89 -23.57
N LYS A 75 -17.92 20.97 -24.44
CA LYS A 75 -19.34 21.03 -24.01
C LYS A 75 -19.78 19.75 -23.30
N MET A 76 -19.32 18.58 -23.76
CA MET A 76 -19.58 17.30 -23.11
C MET A 76 -18.90 17.21 -21.74
N LYS A 77 -17.61 17.56 -21.61
CA LYS A 77 -16.90 17.60 -20.32
C LYS A 77 -17.62 18.51 -19.31
N LEU A 78 -18.19 19.63 -19.76
CA LEU A 78 -18.96 20.55 -18.91
C LEU A 78 -20.31 19.95 -18.47
N LYS A 79 -21.05 19.28 -19.36
CA LYS A 79 -22.29 18.56 -19.01
C LYS A 79 -22.01 17.39 -18.07
N PHE A 80 -20.96 16.62 -18.34
CA PHE A 80 -20.48 15.53 -17.50
C PHE A 80 -20.12 16.01 -16.09
N THR A 81 -19.38 17.12 -15.99
CA THR A 81 -19.06 17.76 -14.71
C THR A 81 -20.33 18.15 -13.95
N LYS A 82 -21.30 18.80 -14.60
CA LYS A 82 -22.58 19.16 -13.95
C LYS A 82 -23.34 17.93 -13.47
N ALA A 83 -23.39 16.86 -14.26
CA ALA A 83 -24.06 15.62 -13.89
C ALA A 83 -23.40 14.94 -12.69
N TRP A 84 -22.07 14.83 -12.66
CA TRP A 84 -21.33 14.28 -11.53
C TRP A 84 -21.48 15.12 -10.26
N MET A 85 -21.43 16.45 -10.36
CA MET A 85 -21.65 17.32 -9.21
C MET A 85 -23.09 17.22 -8.67
N ALA A 86 -24.09 17.05 -9.54
CA ALA A 86 -25.47 16.80 -9.11
C ALA A 86 -25.62 15.43 -8.43
N PHE A 87 -24.96 14.40 -8.96
CA PHE A 87 -24.96 13.06 -8.39
C PHE A 87 -24.28 13.01 -7.00
N LEU A 88 -23.11 13.64 -6.84
CA LEU A 88 -22.37 13.68 -5.58
C LEU A 88 -23.09 14.46 -4.47
N ARG A 89 -24.08 15.30 -4.81
CA ARG A 89 -24.91 16.00 -3.83
C ARG A 89 -26.00 15.12 -3.22
N LEU A 90 -26.30 13.98 -3.83
CA LEU A 90 -27.31 13.05 -3.32
C LEU A 90 -26.77 12.30 -2.08
N PRO A 91 -27.65 11.83 -1.17
CA PRO A 91 -27.25 10.95 -0.08
C PRO A 91 -26.86 9.57 -0.64
N LEU A 92 -25.56 9.38 -0.89
CA LEU A 92 -25.03 8.16 -1.49
C LEU A 92 -25.01 7.00 -0.47
N PRO A 93 -25.51 5.81 -0.83
CA PRO A 93 -25.29 4.59 -0.05
C PRO A 93 -23.80 4.30 0.12
N VAL A 94 -23.41 3.70 1.25
CA VAL A 94 -22.00 3.48 1.63
C VAL A 94 -21.22 2.69 0.57
N ASP A 95 -21.87 1.73 -0.08
CA ASP A 95 -21.22 0.89 -1.11
C ASP A 95 -20.92 1.69 -2.38
N VAL A 96 -21.89 2.50 -2.84
CA VAL A 96 -21.72 3.39 -4.00
C VAL A 96 -20.67 4.44 -3.70
N TYR A 97 -20.71 5.03 -2.50
CA TYR A 97 -19.73 6.03 -2.08
C TYR A 97 -18.29 5.49 -2.15
N LYS A 98 -18.09 4.27 -1.65
CA LYS A 98 -16.82 3.54 -1.71
C LYS A 98 -16.40 3.27 -3.17
N GLU A 99 -17.31 2.80 -4.00
CA GLU A 99 -17.03 2.52 -5.41
C GLU A 99 -16.63 3.77 -6.20
N VAL A 100 -17.33 4.88 -5.96
CA VAL A 100 -17.01 6.19 -6.53
C VAL A 100 -15.59 6.59 -6.17
N LEU A 101 -15.20 6.53 -4.89
CA LEU A 101 -13.84 6.93 -4.47
C LEU A 101 -12.72 6.12 -5.12
N VAL A 102 -12.95 4.84 -5.44
CA VAL A 102 -11.96 3.96 -6.08
C VAL A 102 -11.79 4.25 -7.57
N THR A 103 -12.86 4.69 -8.23
CA THR A 103 -12.90 4.90 -9.69
C THR A 103 -12.61 6.35 -10.06
N LEU A 104 -12.80 7.30 -9.12
CA LEU A 104 -12.75 8.73 -9.35
C LEU A 104 -11.45 9.20 -10.03
N HIS A 105 -10.28 8.76 -9.57
CA HIS A 105 -8.99 9.20 -10.11
C HIS A 105 -8.70 8.69 -11.54
N GLN A 106 -9.26 7.54 -11.92
CA GLN A 106 -9.02 6.91 -13.22
C GLN A 106 -10.06 7.28 -14.26
N ALA A 107 -11.34 7.27 -13.87
CA ALA A 107 -12.45 7.40 -14.82
C ALA A 107 -13.05 8.82 -14.84
N VAL A 108 -13.03 9.53 -13.71
CA VAL A 108 -13.80 10.78 -13.57
C VAL A 108 -12.90 12.00 -13.72
N ILE A 109 -11.81 12.10 -12.95
CA ILE A 109 -10.92 13.29 -12.95
C ILE A 109 -10.46 13.71 -14.36
N PRO A 110 -10.00 12.80 -15.25
CA PRO A 110 -9.56 13.19 -16.60
C PRO A 110 -10.69 13.75 -17.49
N CYS A 111 -11.92 13.35 -17.22
CA CYS A 111 -13.10 13.74 -17.99
C CYS A 111 -13.76 15.04 -17.48
N LEU A 112 -13.37 15.54 -16.30
CA LEU A 112 -13.91 16.77 -15.74
C LEU A 112 -13.29 18.00 -16.40
N SER A 113 -14.12 19.05 -16.58
CA SER A 113 -13.63 20.34 -17.06
C SER A 113 -12.90 21.14 -15.98
N ASN A 114 -13.31 21.00 -14.72
CA ASN A 114 -12.63 21.58 -13.56
C ASN A 114 -12.58 20.56 -12.40
N PRO A 115 -11.49 19.78 -12.28
CA PRO A 115 -11.35 18.76 -11.25
C PRO A 115 -11.27 19.30 -9.81
N ILE A 116 -10.88 20.57 -9.62
CA ILE A 116 -10.73 21.20 -8.30
C ILE A 116 -12.07 21.26 -7.55
N MET A 117 -13.20 21.24 -8.27
CA MET A 117 -14.55 21.19 -7.68
C MET A 117 -14.79 19.97 -6.77
N LEU A 118 -14.00 18.90 -6.92
CA LEU A 118 -14.07 17.71 -6.07
C LEU A 118 -13.31 17.87 -4.74
N CYS A 119 -12.59 18.97 -4.53
CA CYS A 119 -11.77 19.21 -3.35
C CYS A 119 -12.56 19.01 -2.05
N ASP A 120 -13.69 19.70 -1.89
CA ASP A 120 -14.47 19.63 -0.64
C ASP A 120 -14.98 18.21 -0.36
N PHE A 121 -15.40 17.51 -1.41
CA PHE A 121 -15.85 16.12 -1.31
C PHE A 121 -14.70 15.20 -0.89
N LEU A 122 -13.52 15.35 -1.50
CA LEU A 122 -12.35 14.51 -1.22
C LEU A 122 -11.71 14.82 0.12
N THR A 123 -11.62 16.08 0.52
CA THR A 123 -11.13 16.51 1.83
C THR A 123 -12.02 15.96 2.93
N ARG A 124 -13.36 16.11 2.82
CA ARG A 124 -14.29 15.49 3.78
C ARG A 124 -14.18 13.97 3.79
N SER A 125 -14.06 13.33 2.62
CA SER A 125 -13.87 11.87 2.52
C SER A 125 -12.60 11.41 3.21
N TYR A 126 -11.52 12.19 3.09
CA TYR A 126 -10.23 11.90 3.68
C TYR A 126 -10.24 12.12 5.20
N ASP A 127 -10.99 13.10 5.69
CA ASP A 127 -11.13 13.37 7.13
C ASP A 127 -11.97 12.35 7.89
N ILE A 128 -12.83 11.57 7.22
CA ILE A 128 -13.64 10.50 7.85
C ILE A 128 -12.77 9.45 8.55
N GLY A 129 -11.59 9.13 8.00
CA GLY A 129 -10.69 8.12 8.53
C GLY A 129 -10.93 6.71 7.98
N GLY A 130 -9.99 5.81 8.30
CA GLY A 130 -10.08 4.38 7.98
C GLY A 130 -9.98 4.08 6.48
N VAL A 131 -10.75 3.08 6.03
CA VAL A 131 -10.68 2.58 4.64
C VAL A 131 -11.14 3.64 3.63
N VAL A 132 -12.08 4.50 4.01
CA VAL A 132 -12.60 5.58 3.16
C VAL A 132 -11.49 6.59 2.82
N SER A 133 -10.69 6.98 3.81
CA SER A 133 -9.54 7.87 3.59
C SER A 133 -8.50 7.26 2.66
N VAL A 134 -8.23 5.96 2.79
CA VAL A 134 -7.30 5.25 1.90
C VAL A 134 -7.78 5.29 0.44
N MET A 135 -9.08 5.21 0.21
CA MET A 135 -9.67 5.25 -1.13
C MET A 135 -9.65 6.67 -1.70
N ALA A 136 -10.01 7.67 -0.88
CA ALA A 136 -9.97 9.08 -1.25
C ALA A 136 -8.56 9.59 -1.55
N LEU A 137 -7.54 9.06 -0.86
CA LEU A 137 -6.15 9.49 -0.99
C LEU A 137 -5.63 9.44 -2.43
N SER A 138 -6.03 8.45 -3.23
CA SER A 138 -5.61 8.34 -4.63
C SER A 138 -6.04 9.55 -5.46
N SER A 139 -7.30 9.93 -5.30
CA SER A 139 -7.90 11.06 -6.01
C SER A 139 -7.41 12.40 -5.48
N LEU A 140 -7.25 12.51 -4.15
CA LEU A 140 -6.69 13.70 -3.51
C LEU A 140 -5.26 13.96 -3.97
N PHE A 141 -4.42 12.91 -4.03
CA PHE A 141 -3.04 13.02 -4.50
C PHE A 141 -2.95 13.52 -5.95
N VAL A 142 -3.84 13.05 -6.83
CA VAL A 142 -3.93 13.56 -8.22
C VAL A 142 -4.30 15.04 -8.25
N LEU A 143 -5.28 15.48 -7.44
CA LEU A 143 -5.62 16.91 -7.35
C LEU A 143 -4.45 17.76 -6.83
N MET A 144 -3.72 17.26 -5.83
CA MET A 144 -2.56 17.98 -5.28
C MET A 144 -1.42 18.10 -6.30
N THR A 145 -1.13 17.03 -7.03
CA THR A 145 0.03 16.96 -7.93
C THR A 145 -0.23 17.57 -9.31
N GLN A 146 -1.44 17.40 -9.87
CA GLN A 146 -1.76 17.82 -11.24
C GLN A 146 -2.58 19.12 -11.30
N HIS A 147 -3.35 19.43 -10.26
CA HIS A 147 -4.26 20.58 -10.23
C HIS A 147 -3.89 21.63 -9.17
N GLY A 148 -2.74 21.50 -8.53
CA GLY A 148 -2.21 22.50 -7.59
C GLY A 148 -3.02 22.66 -6.31
N LEU A 149 -3.76 21.64 -5.89
CA LEU A 149 -4.51 21.68 -4.64
C LEU A 149 -3.55 21.59 -3.44
N GLU A 150 -3.64 22.54 -2.52
CA GLU A 150 -2.92 22.47 -1.24
C GLU A 150 -3.82 21.89 -0.15
N TYR A 151 -3.40 20.77 0.43
CA TYR A 151 -4.07 20.16 1.58
C TYR A 151 -3.26 20.47 2.85
N PRO A 152 -3.84 21.17 3.84
CA PRO A 152 -3.12 21.54 5.05
C PRO A 152 -2.75 20.28 5.85
N ASN A 153 -1.53 20.24 6.38
CA ASN A 153 -1.02 19.15 7.21
C ASN A 153 -1.19 17.74 6.59
N PHE A 154 -1.07 17.64 5.26
CA PHE A 154 -1.21 16.39 4.52
C PHE A 154 -0.42 15.22 5.13
N TYR A 155 0.86 15.47 5.46
CA TYR A 155 1.72 14.43 6.01
C TYR A 155 1.37 14.01 7.44
N GLU A 156 0.81 14.91 8.27
CA GLU A 156 0.34 14.53 9.62
C GLU A 156 -0.83 13.56 9.51
N LYS A 157 -1.77 13.83 8.61
CA LYS A 157 -2.90 12.94 8.34
C LYS A 157 -2.44 11.63 7.70
N LEU A 158 -1.49 11.67 6.76
CA LEU A 158 -0.93 10.47 6.14
C LEU A 158 -0.21 9.59 7.18
N TYR A 159 0.52 10.23 8.11
CA TYR A 159 1.20 9.56 9.21
C TYR A 159 0.20 8.96 10.20
N ALA A 160 -0.89 9.67 10.53
CA ALA A 160 -1.95 9.17 11.40
C ALA A 160 -2.75 8.01 10.76
N LEU A 161 -2.93 8.04 9.43
CA LEU A 161 -3.61 6.98 8.69
C LEU A 161 -2.81 5.68 8.74
N LEU A 162 -1.48 5.77 8.73
CA LEU A 162 -0.56 4.65 8.80
C LEU A 162 -0.76 3.85 10.10
N GLY A 163 -1.42 2.71 9.99
CA GLY A 163 -1.68 1.79 11.11
C GLY A 163 -1.84 0.33 10.64
N PRO A 164 -1.91 -0.63 11.58
CA PRO A 164 -1.95 -2.07 11.26
C PRO A 164 -3.13 -2.45 10.36
N SER A 165 -4.26 -1.75 10.48
CA SER A 165 -5.47 -1.98 9.68
C SER A 165 -5.27 -1.81 8.17
N ILE A 166 -4.33 -0.95 7.75
CA ILE A 166 -4.02 -0.74 6.32
C ILE A 166 -3.52 -2.02 5.67
N PHE A 167 -2.73 -2.83 6.38
CA PHE A 167 -2.15 -4.05 5.83
C PHE A 167 -3.18 -5.12 5.49
N MET A 168 -4.39 -5.00 6.06
CA MET A 168 -5.55 -5.87 5.80
C MET A 168 -6.57 -5.23 4.86
N ALA A 169 -6.38 -3.96 4.46
CA ALA A 169 -7.34 -3.26 3.62
C ALA A 169 -7.34 -3.78 2.17
N LYS A 170 -8.52 -3.83 1.54
CA LYS A 170 -8.71 -4.30 0.15
C LYS A 170 -7.84 -3.54 -0.86
N HIS A 171 -7.66 -2.24 -0.67
CA HIS A 171 -6.93 -1.34 -1.58
C HIS A 171 -5.52 -1.00 -1.11
N ARG A 172 -4.93 -1.79 -0.20
CA ARG A 172 -3.60 -1.55 0.38
C ARG A 172 -2.47 -1.44 -0.65
N ALA A 173 -2.56 -2.16 -1.76
CA ALA A 173 -1.52 -2.13 -2.79
C ALA A 173 -1.37 -0.72 -3.39
N LYS A 174 -2.50 -0.09 -3.75
CA LYS A 174 -2.52 1.30 -4.24
C LYS A 174 -2.05 2.27 -3.17
N PHE A 175 -2.44 2.06 -1.91
CA PHE A 175 -2.00 2.88 -0.79
C PHE A 175 -0.46 2.91 -0.66
N PHE A 176 0.21 1.76 -0.64
CA PHE A 176 1.67 1.73 -0.47
C PHE A 176 2.42 2.30 -1.68
N GLN A 177 1.87 2.15 -2.89
CA GLN A 177 2.43 2.80 -4.08
C GLN A 177 2.31 4.33 -4.01
N LEU A 178 1.17 4.83 -3.52
CA LEU A 178 0.97 6.27 -3.28
C LEU A 178 1.84 6.79 -2.14
N LEU A 179 1.99 6.01 -1.06
CA LEU A 179 2.86 6.34 0.05
C LEU A 179 4.32 6.53 -0.43
N ASP A 180 4.84 5.60 -1.23
CA ASP A 180 6.17 5.77 -1.83
C ASP A 180 6.25 7.02 -2.70
N SER A 181 5.22 7.27 -3.52
CA SER A 181 5.17 8.43 -4.41
C SER A 181 5.18 9.75 -3.61
N CYS A 182 4.47 9.81 -2.48
CA CYS A 182 4.48 10.96 -1.57
C CYS A 182 5.86 11.16 -0.94
N LEU A 183 6.49 10.07 -0.49
CA LEU A 183 7.79 10.11 0.19
C LEU A 183 8.98 10.18 -0.78
N LYS A 184 8.75 10.12 -2.09
CA LYS A 184 9.78 10.28 -3.12
C LYS A 184 10.14 11.76 -3.37
N SER A 185 9.34 12.69 -2.87
CA SER A 185 9.57 14.12 -3.07
C SER A 185 10.95 14.56 -2.53
N PRO A 186 11.77 15.27 -3.32
CA PRO A 186 13.08 15.73 -2.87
C PRO A 186 13.00 16.81 -1.79
N LEU A 187 11.85 17.48 -1.65
CA LEU A 187 11.60 18.53 -0.66
C LEU A 187 11.15 17.98 0.70
N LEU A 188 11.17 16.65 0.88
CA LEU A 188 10.77 16.01 2.12
C LEU A 188 11.82 16.27 3.22
N PRO A 189 11.44 16.89 4.35
CA PRO A 189 12.36 17.09 5.47
C PRO A 189 12.84 15.77 6.09
N ALA A 190 14.08 15.74 6.57
CA ALA A 190 14.69 14.55 7.15
C ALA A 190 13.92 13.99 8.36
N TYR A 191 13.42 14.86 9.24
CA TYR A 191 12.64 14.44 10.42
C TYR A 191 11.38 13.66 10.03
N LEU A 192 10.78 14.01 8.90
CA LEU A 192 9.55 13.41 8.41
C LEU A 192 9.84 12.02 7.85
N ALA A 193 10.88 11.91 7.01
CA ALA A 193 11.37 10.62 6.53
C ALA A 193 11.72 9.68 7.68
N ALA A 194 12.40 10.18 8.72
CA ALA A 194 12.73 9.41 9.91
C ALA A 194 11.48 8.95 10.68
N ALA A 195 10.49 9.85 10.87
CA ALA A 195 9.24 9.51 11.54
C ALA A 195 8.51 8.39 10.81
N PHE A 196 8.37 8.49 9.47
CA PHE A 196 7.75 7.44 8.66
C PHE A 196 8.56 6.13 8.72
N ALA A 197 9.89 6.18 8.60
CA ALA A 197 10.74 5.00 8.67
C ALA A 197 10.61 4.28 10.03
N LYS A 198 10.70 5.03 11.15
CA LYS A 198 10.57 4.47 12.49
C LYS A 198 9.17 3.91 12.75
N LYS A 199 8.10 4.63 12.38
CA LYS A 199 6.72 4.11 12.53
C LYS A 199 6.47 2.85 11.69
N LEU A 200 6.94 2.83 10.45
CA LEU A 200 6.90 1.63 9.60
C LEU A 200 7.64 0.47 10.27
N SER A 201 8.84 0.69 10.81
CA SER A 201 9.63 -0.34 11.48
C SER A 201 8.93 -0.96 12.69
N ARG A 202 8.26 -0.15 13.52
CA ARG A 202 7.42 -0.64 14.64
C ARG A 202 6.31 -1.55 14.15
N MET A 203 5.58 -1.12 13.12
CA MET A 203 4.49 -1.93 12.58
C MET A 203 4.96 -3.25 11.98
N ALA A 204 6.17 -3.29 11.42
CA ALA A 204 6.72 -4.50 10.80
C ALA A 204 6.83 -5.70 11.75
N LEU A 205 6.84 -5.45 13.07
CA LEU A 205 6.80 -6.48 14.12
C LEU A 205 5.41 -7.12 14.30
N SER A 206 4.34 -6.39 13.98
CA SER A 206 2.95 -6.81 14.20
C SER A 206 2.23 -7.27 12.92
N VAL A 207 2.80 -6.96 11.76
CA VAL A 207 2.17 -7.13 10.46
C VAL A 207 2.51 -8.52 9.86
N PRO A 208 1.64 -9.08 8.99
CA PRO A 208 1.96 -10.29 8.23
C PRO A 208 3.27 -10.22 7.46
N PRO A 209 3.92 -11.37 7.15
CA PRO A 209 5.17 -11.41 6.38
C PRO A 209 5.11 -10.62 5.07
N SER A 210 4.00 -10.69 4.34
CA SER A 210 3.88 -9.97 3.09
C SER A 210 3.85 -8.45 3.29
N GLY A 211 3.30 -7.96 4.40
CA GLY A 211 3.36 -6.55 4.76
C GLY A 211 4.74 -6.13 5.25
N SER A 212 5.44 -6.97 6.01
CA SER A 212 6.82 -6.70 6.44
C SER A 212 7.77 -6.55 5.25
N LEU A 213 7.60 -7.34 4.18
CA LEU A 213 8.36 -7.18 2.93
C LEU A 213 8.15 -5.79 2.29
N VAL A 214 6.90 -5.30 2.23
CA VAL A 214 6.59 -3.96 1.70
C VAL A 214 7.21 -2.87 2.58
N ILE A 215 7.14 -3.04 3.90
CA ILE A 215 7.75 -2.09 4.86
C ILE A 215 9.26 -2.03 4.67
N ILE A 216 9.93 -3.17 4.58
CA ILE A 216 11.39 -3.24 4.39
C ILE A 216 11.78 -2.56 3.07
N ALA A 217 11.02 -2.78 1.98
CA ALA A 217 11.23 -2.11 0.71
C ALA A 217 11.07 -0.58 0.81
N LEU A 218 10.05 -0.10 1.52
CA LEU A 218 9.83 1.34 1.77
C LEU A 218 11.00 1.94 2.58
N ILE A 219 11.43 1.28 3.65
CA ILE A 219 12.54 1.74 4.50
C ILE A 219 13.85 1.74 3.71
N HIS A 220 14.12 0.70 2.92
CA HIS A 220 15.27 0.65 2.02
C HIS A 220 15.31 1.87 1.09
N ASN A 221 14.17 2.18 0.45
CA ASN A 221 14.06 3.33 -0.44
C ASN A 221 14.24 4.66 0.31
N LEU A 222 13.69 4.80 1.52
CA LEU A 222 13.84 6.01 2.34
C LEU A 222 15.31 6.26 2.73
N LEU A 223 16.00 5.23 3.26
CA LEU A 223 17.41 5.33 3.64
C LEU A 223 18.31 5.67 2.45
N ARG A 224 18.03 5.06 1.28
CA ARG A 224 18.78 5.36 0.04
C ARG A 224 18.52 6.78 -0.49
N ARG A 225 17.29 7.29 -0.37
CA ARG A 225 16.90 8.63 -0.85
C ARG A 225 17.39 9.74 0.08
N HIS A 226 17.38 9.52 1.39
CA HIS A 226 17.70 10.51 2.42
C HIS A 226 18.86 10.03 3.32
N PRO A 227 20.13 10.29 2.96
CA PRO A 227 21.27 9.85 3.77
C PRO A 227 21.28 10.42 5.20
N SER A 228 20.63 11.54 5.45
CA SER A 228 20.51 12.17 6.78
C SER A 228 19.79 11.30 7.80
N ILE A 229 18.94 10.34 7.37
CA ILE A 229 18.26 9.40 8.27
C ILE A 229 19.05 8.10 8.49
N ASN A 230 20.24 7.95 7.89
CA ASN A 230 21.09 6.78 8.15
C ASN A 230 21.62 6.74 9.58
N CYS A 231 21.57 7.87 10.29
CA CYS A 231 21.77 7.92 11.75
C CYS A 231 20.85 6.97 12.52
N LEU A 232 19.70 6.56 11.96
CA LEU A 232 18.81 5.60 12.59
C LEU A 232 19.33 4.14 12.52
N VAL A 233 20.24 3.86 11.58
CA VAL A 233 20.87 2.54 11.39
C VAL A 233 22.22 2.49 12.09
N HIS A 234 23.01 3.55 11.95
CA HIS A 234 24.32 3.67 12.58
C HIS A 234 24.42 5.06 13.21
N GLN A 235 24.52 5.10 14.54
CA GLN A 235 24.86 6.32 15.26
C GLN A 235 26.36 6.28 15.51
N ASP A 236 27.09 7.22 14.92
CA ASP A 236 28.45 7.49 15.34
C ASP A 236 28.33 8.13 16.73
N ASP A 237 28.68 7.38 17.78
CA ASP A 237 28.85 7.96 19.11
C ASP A 237 29.91 9.04 18.97
N GLY A 238 29.49 10.30 18.95
CA GLY A 238 30.39 11.43 18.76
C GLY A 238 31.48 11.38 19.82
N ASP A 239 32.73 11.25 19.36
CA ASP A 239 33.98 11.54 20.05
C ASP A 239 33.81 12.19 21.43
N GLU A 240 33.81 11.38 22.50
CA GLU A 240 34.21 11.86 23.83
C GLU A 240 35.74 12.13 23.89
N SER A 241 36.48 11.94 22.78
CA SER A 241 37.93 12.19 22.69
C SER A 241 38.35 13.55 22.11
N ALA A 242 37.42 14.47 21.82
CA ALA A 242 37.78 15.76 21.22
C ALA A 242 37.13 16.95 21.94
N LYS A 243 37.58 17.24 23.17
CA LYS A 243 37.69 18.59 23.79
C LYS A 243 38.14 18.49 25.25
N ASP A 244 39.43 18.32 25.46
CA ASP A 244 40.11 18.90 26.63
C ASP A 244 41.42 19.50 26.16
N ASP A 245 41.33 20.70 25.57
CA ASP A 245 42.46 21.61 25.40
C ASP A 245 41.90 23.01 25.07
N SER A 246 41.48 23.72 26.12
CA SER A 246 41.56 25.19 26.16
C SER A 246 41.34 25.66 27.60
N LYS A 247 42.45 25.80 28.32
CA LYS A 247 42.51 26.65 29.51
C LYS A 247 42.41 28.13 29.10
N ALA A 248 41.71 28.86 29.96
CA ALA A 248 41.71 30.32 30.17
C ALA A 248 41.06 31.18 29.07
N ASP A 249 39.86 31.70 29.34
CA ASP A 249 39.78 33.03 29.94
C ASP A 249 38.41 33.24 30.63
N GLU A 250 38.44 33.74 31.86
CA GLU A 250 37.25 34.16 32.61
C GLU A 250 36.86 35.57 32.18
N THR A 251 35.61 35.81 31.80
CA THR A 251 34.95 37.09 32.07
C THR A 251 33.44 36.89 32.17
N VAL A 252 32.87 37.58 33.15
CA VAL A 252 31.61 37.26 33.82
C VAL A 252 30.43 38.07 33.25
N HIS A 253 29.23 37.51 33.39
CA HIS A 253 27.89 38.12 33.46
C HIS A 253 27.13 38.40 32.15
N THR A 254 26.06 37.63 31.91
CA THR A 254 24.69 38.13 32.15
C THR A 254 23.68 36.97 32.15
N ALA A 255 22.84 36.97 33.18
CA ALA A 255 21.83 35.97 33.45
C ALA A 255 20.72 35.97 32.39
N LYS A 256 20.48 34.79 31.80
CA LYS A 256 19.15 34.36 31.38
C LYS A 256 19.05 32.89 31.75
N GLU A 257 18.21 32.63 32.75
CA GLU A 257 17.82 31.31 33.23
C GLU A 257 17.42 30.43 32.05
N ARG A 258 18.36 29.60 31.61
CA ARG A 258 18.07 28.35 30.93
C ARG A 258 18.23 27.32 32.01
N GLU A 259 17.12 26.74 32.42
CA GLU A 259 17.10 25.54 33.24
C GLU A 259 17.96 24.47 32.55
N THR A 260 19.20 24.38 33.01
CA THR A 260 20.11 23.28 32.81
C THR A 260 19.56 22.10 33.61
N GLY A 261 18.55 21.46 33.03
CA GLY A 261 18.12 20.12 33.43
C GLY A 261 19.20 19.13 33.01
N SER A 262 19.94 18.66 34.01
CA SER A 262 20.79 17.47 33.98
C SER A 262 20.10 16.32 33.23
N ASP A 263 20.52 16.05 32.00
CA ASP A 263 20.18 14.82 31.29
C ASP A 263 21.41 13.90 31.37
N ASN A 264 21.63 13.33 32.55
CA ASN A 264 22.23 12.00 32.65
C ASN A 264 21.24 11.02 32.00
N LYS A 265 21.16 11.05 30.66
CA LYS A 265 20.34 10.13 29.88
C LYS A 265 20.97 8.77 30.02
N ASN A 266 20.26 7.85 30.66
CA ASN A 266 20.54 6.42 30.56
C ASN A 266 20.87 6.10 29.10
N PRO A 267 22.13 5.72 28.78
CA PRO A 267 22.50 5.40 27.41
C PRO A 267 21.60 4.25 26.94
N GLY A 268 20.84 4.48 25.87
CA GLY A 268 19.96 3.46 25.28
C GLY A 268 18.44 3.63 25.49
N VAL A 269 17.96 4.72 26.11
CA VAL A 269 16.50 5.00 26.11
C VAL A 269 16.06 5.53 24.75
N ASP A 270 15.15 4.82 24.09
CA ASP A 270 14.53 5.26 22.83
C ASP A 270 13.61 6.47 23.09
N HIS A 271 13.89 7.59 22.43
CA HIS A 271 13.14 8.84 22.56
C HIS A 271 11.89 8.89 21.65
N PHE A 272 11.64 7.88 20.82
CA PHE A 272 10.51 7.85 19.90
C PHE A 272 9.17 7.65 20.62
N ASN A 273 8.21 8.55 20.36
CA ASN A 273 6.85 8.40 20.86
C ASN A 273 5.93 7.76 19.80
N ASN A 274 5.46 6.53 20.06
CA ASN A 274 4.61 5.78 19.15
C ASN A 274 3.16 6.29 19.04
N GLU A 275 2.63 6.89 20.12
CA GLU A 275 1.23 7.34 20.18
C GLU A 275 1.02 8.73 19.56
N GLU A 276 2.12 9.44 19.30
CA GLU A 276 2.07 10.76 18.70
C GLU A 276 1.60 10.68 17.25
N LYS A 277 0.66 11.55 16.88
CA LYS A 277 0.13 11.62 15.50
C LYS A 277 0.90 12.62 14.64
N ASN A 278 1.60 13.57 15.25
CA ASN A 278 2.38 14.56 14.52
C ASN A 278 3.82 14.06 14.32
N PRO A 279 4.29 13.90 13.08
CA PRO A 279 5.62 13.37 12.81
C PRO A 279 6.74 14.27 13.37
N ILE A 280 6.51 15.59 13.46
CA ILE A 280 7.47 16.54 14.04
C ILE A 280 7.74 16.25 15.52
N LYS A 281 6.69 15.91 16.29
CA LYS A 281 6.78 15.67 17.73
C LYS A 281 7.18 14.24 18.11
N SER A 282 7.30 13.36 17.11
CA SER A 282 7.63 11.95 17.32
C SER A 282 9.07 11.70 17.80
N ASN A 283 9.97 12.68 17.66
CA ASN A 283 11.40 12.58 18.00
C ASN A 283 12.15 11.41 17.33
N ALA A 284 11.66 10.94 16.18
CA ALA A 284 12.23 9.78 15.49
C ALA A 284 13.71 9.92 15.10
N MET A 285 14.22 11.13 14.85
CA MET A 285 15.64 11.36 14.54
C MET A 285 16.59 10.99 15.70
N ARG A 286 16.08 10.95 16.94
CA ARG A 286 16.85 10.62 18.15
C ARG A 286 16.69 9.16 18.58
N SER A 287 16.17 8.32 17.68
CA SER A 287 15.89 6.90 17.86
C SER A 287 16.77 6.08 16.92
N SER A 288 16.76 4.75 17.09
CA SER A 288 17.36 3.79 16.15
C SER A 288 16.32 2.79 15.64
N LEU A 289 16.62 2.05 14.56
CA LEU A 289 15.73 1.06 13.93
C LEU A 289 15.98 -0.38 14.44
N TRP A 290 15.98 -0.58 15.76
CA TRP A 290 16.16 -1.93 16.34
C TRP A 290 15.12 -2.94 15.86
N GLU A 291 13.91 -2.48 15.53
CA GLU A 291 12.84 -3.34 15.03
C GLU A 291 13.24 -4.04 13.73
N ILE A 292 13.97 -3.34 12.86
CA ILE A 292 14.46 -3.94 11.62
C ILE A 292 15.55 -4.97 11.90
N ASP A 293 16.45 -4.70 12.85
CA ASP A 293 17.46 -5.68 13.24
C ASP A 293 16.83 -6.94 13.86
N THR A 294 15.75 -6.81 14.64
CA THR A 294 15.03 -8.00 15.15
C THR A 294 14.42 -8.84 14.03
N LEU A 295 13.97 -8.23 12.92
CA LEU A 295 13.46 -8.94 11.74
C LEU A 295 14.54 -9.74 11.00
N HIS A 296 15.82 -9.55 11.32
CA HIS A 296 16.89 -10.42 10.81
C HIS A 296 16.67 -11.89 11.18
N HIS A 297 16.07 -12.16 12.33
CA HIS A 297 15.75 -13.50 12.84
C HIS A 297 14.30 -13.91 12.57
N HIS A 298 13.66 -13.30 11.57
CA HIS A 298 12.28 -13.60 11.21
C HIS A 298 12.14 -15.01 10.62
N TYR A 299 11.07 -15.72 10.99
CA TYR A 299 10.82 -17.12 10.58
C TYR A 299 10.75 -17.32 9.06
N CYS A 300 10.26 -16.32 8.33
CA CYS A 300 10.15 -16.33 6.87
C CYS A 300 11.51 -15.94 6.25
N PRO A 301 12.22 -16.85 5.55
CA PRO A 301 13.56 -16.59 5.03
C PRO A 301 13.69 -15.41 4.05
N PRO A 302 12.72 -15.13 3.15
CA PRO A 302 12.73 -13.94 2.31
C PRO A 302 12.89 -12.62 3.09
N ILE A 303 12.26 -12.51 4.26
CA ILE A 303 12.34 -11.30 5.09
C ILE A 303 13.72 -11.17 5.70
N SER A 304 14.23 -12.24 6.32
CA SER A 304 15.57 -12.27 6.92
C SER A 304 16.64 -11.85 5.89
N ARG A 305 16.60 -12.43 4.68
CA ARG A 305 17.52 -12.07 3.58
C ARG A 305 17.39 -10.62 3.13
N PHE A 306 16.16 -10.09 3.09
CA PHE A 306 15.93 -8.70 2.69
C PHE A 306 16.45 -7.72 3.75
N VAL A 307 16.27 -8.03 5.04
CA VAL A 307 16.89 -7.24 6.12
C VAL A 307 18.40 -7.27 6.02
N SER A 308 19.02 -8.40 5.67
CA SER A 308 20.47 -8.45 5.45
C SER A 308 20.95 -7.48 4.37
N SER A 309 20.13 -7.18 3.35
CA SER A 309 20.52 -6.21 2.32
C SER A 309 20.54 -4.76 2.83
N LEU A 310 19.85 -4.46 3.94
CA LEU A 310 19.87 -3.14 4.59
C LEU A 310 21.17 -2.87 5.37
N LYS A 311 21.95 -3.91 5.71
CA LYS A 311 23.24 -3.76 6.40
C LYS A 311 24.34 -3.24 5.48
N ASN A 312 24.18 -3.42 4.17
CA ASN A 312 25.11 -2.87 3.20
C ASN A 312 24.96 -1.34 3.16
N ASP A 313 26.04 -0.62 2.89
CA ASP A 313 25.99 0.82 2.75
C ASP A 313 25.10 1.22 1.56
N LEU A 314 23.91 1.74 1.88
CA LEU A 314 22.89 2.15 0.91
C LEU A 314 23.19 3.51 0.27
N THR A 315 24.18 4.26 0.78
CA THR A 315 24.55 5.58 0.23
C THR A 315 25.19 5.46 -1.15
N VAL A 316 25.85 4.33 -1.43
CA VAL A 316 26.52 4.06 -2.70
C VAL A 316 25.48 3.67 -3.77
N ARG A 317 24.88 4.69 -4.40
CA ARG A 317 23.81 4.54 -5.41
C ARG A 317 24.19 3.69 -6.63
N SER A 318 25.48 3.50 -6.91
CA SER A 318 25.96 2.64 -7.99
C SER A 318 25.86 1.15 -7.68
N LYS A 319 25.87 0.78 -6.39
CA LYS A 319 25.79 -0.62 -5.93
C LYS A 319 24.38 -1.02 -5.50
N THR A 320 23.50 -0.05 -5.27
CA THR A 320 22.14 -0.27 -4.77
C THR A 320 21.09 0.30 -5.72
N THR A 321 20.05 -0.48 -6.01
CA THR A 321 18.91 -0.07 -6.84
C THR A 321 17.70 0.23 -5.98
N GLU A 322 16.85 1.16 -6.42
CA GLU A 322 15.56 1.35 -5.73
C GLU A 322 14.67 0.12 -5.92
N MET A 323 13.96 -0.23 -4.86
CA MET A 323 13.02 -1.34 -4.85
C MET A 323 11.69 -0.86 -5.42
N ASN A 324 11.15 -1.61 -6.38
CA ASN A 324 9.83 -1.33 -6.92
C ASN A 324 8.76 -1.85 -5.95
N ILE A 325 8.07 -0.93 -5.28
CA ILE A 325 7.07 -1.29 -4.25
C ILE A 325 5.85 -1.97 -4.84
N LYS A 326 5.55 -1.76 -6.14
CA LYS A 326 4.45 -2.44 -6.81
C LYS A 326 4.57 -3.96 -6.69
N ASP A 327 5.79 -4.49 -6.76
CA ASP A 327 6.08 -5.93 -6.78
C ASP A 327 5.78 -6.58 -5.42
N PHE A 328 5.93 -5.83 -4.32
CA PHE A 328 5.64 -6.31 -2.97
C PHE A 328 4.21 -5.99 -2.52
N SER A 329 3.63 -4.89 -3.04
CA SER A 329 2.38 -4.29 -2.55
C SER A 329 1.14 -5.19 -2.62
N SER A 330 1.13 -6.16 -3.55
CA SER A 330 0.04 -7.10 -3.76
C SER A 330 0.20 -8.42 -2.99
N GLY A 331 1.36 -8.67 -2.37
CA GLY A 331 1.71 -9.94 -1.75
C GLY A 331 0.80 -10.30 -0.57
N SER A 332 0.29 -11.53 -0.52
CA SER A 332 -0.57 -12.04 0.56
C SER A 332 0.03 -13.32 1.16
N TYR A 333 -0.58 -13.87 2.22
CA TYR A 333 -0.16 -15.20 2.70
C TYR A 333 -0.24 -16.27 1.62
N ALA A 334 -1.23 -16.18 0.72
CA ALA A 334 -1.36 -17.11 -0.40
C ALA A 334 -0.19 -17.00 -1.37
N THR A 335 0.35 -15.80 -1.61
CA THR A 335 1.52 -15.64 -2.49
C THR A 335 2.77 -16.19 -1.84
N VAL A 336 3.01 -15.88 -0.55
CA VAL A 336 4.16 -16.40 0.21
C VAL A 336 4.14 -17.93 0.24
N PHE A 337 2.97 -18.53 0.46
CA PHE A 337 2.80 -19.98 0.47
C PHE A 337 3.01 -20.59 -0.92
N ALA A 338 2.44 -19.99 -1.96
CA ALA A 338 2.61 -20.45 -3.33
C ALA A 338 4.08 -20.39 -3.79
N ASP A 339 4.80 -19.35 -3.38
CA ASP A 339 6.23 -19.19 -3.69
C ASP A 339 7.08 -20.26 -2.99
N GLU A 340 6.75 -20.60 -1.74
CA GLU A 340 7.45 -21.67 -1.02
C GLU A 340 7.17 -23.06 -1.62
N ILE A 341 5.93 -23.33 -2.08
CA ILE A 341 5.62 -24.59 -2.79
C ILE A 341 6.37 -24.70 -4.11
N ARG A 342 6.51 -23.59 -4.84
CA ARG A 342 7.23 -23.55 -6.12
C ARG A 342 8.73 -23.67 -5.95
N ARG A 343 9.25 -23.44 -4.74
CA ARG A 343 10.67 -23.49 -4.45
C ARG A 343 11.20 -24.89 -4.72
N ARG A 344 12.18 -24.99 -5.62
CA ARG A 344 12.89 -26.24 -5.89
C ARG A 344 13.75 -26.60 -4.68
N VAL A 345 13.33 -27.64 -3.97
CA VAL A 345 14.07 -28.21 -2.85
C VAL A 345 15.15 -29.13 -3.41
N LYS A 346 16.43 -28.74 -3.27
CA LYS A 346 17.58 -29.54 -3.76
C LYS A 346 17.92 -30.74 -2.87
N GLN A 347 17.52 -30.70 -1.59
CA GLN A 347 17.79 -31.74 -0.61
C GLN A 347 16.52 -32.06 0.16
N VAL A 348 16.20 -33.35 0.30
CA VAL A 348 15.08 -33.79 1.11
C VAL A 348 15.29 -33.29 2.55
N PRO A 349 14.37 -32.47 3.10
CA PRO A 349 14.50 -32.00 4.47
C PRO A 349 14.28 -33.18 5.41
N LEU A 350 15.37 -33.76 5.89
CA LEU A 350 15.38 -34.72 6.98
C LEU A 350 15.52 -33.93 8.27
N ALA A 351 14.69 -34.23 9.27
CA ALA A 351 14.90 -33.73 10.61
C ALA A 351 16.23 -34.32 11.13
N PHE A 352 17.30 -33.52 11.07
CA PHE A 352 18.61 -33.97 11.55
C PHE A 352 18.66 -33.74 13.05
N TYR A 353 18.42 -34.81 13.80
CA TYR A 353 18.69 -34.82 15.22
C TYR A 353 20.13 -35.29 15.44
N LYS A 354 20.91 -34.58 16.28
CA LYS A 354 22.26 -35.02 16.66
C LYS A 354 22.25 -36.37 17.39
N ALA A 355 21.15 -36.68 18.08
CA ALA A 355 20.81 -37.98 18.62
C ALA A 355 19.32 -38.21 18.37
N THR A 356 18.91 -39.40 17.95
CA THR A 356 17.49 -39.72 17.76
C THR A 356 16.75 -39.55 19.09
N PRO A 357 15.80 -38.61 19.20
CA PRO A 357 15.05 -38.43 20.43
C PRO A 357 14.24 -39.70 20.71
N THR A 358 14.33 -40.21 21.93
CA THR A 358 13.59 -41.39 22.39
C THR A 358 12.12 -41.07 22.70
N CYS A 359 11.81 -39.81 22.93
CA CYS A 359 10.46 -39.30 23.18
C CYS A 359 10.22 -38.01 22.38
N LEU A 360 8.98 -37.83 21.90
CA LEU A 360 8.56 -36.60 21.20
C LEU A 360 8.32 -35.44 22.19
N PHE A 361 7.93 -35.78 23.41
CA PHE A 361 7.67 -34.87 24.53
C PHE A 361 8.35 -35.42 25.77
N SER A 362 8.84 -34.55 26.64
CA SER A 362 9.35 -35.00 27.94
C SER A 362 8.17 -35.42 28.83
N GLU A 363 8.29 -36.52 29.57
CA GLU A 363 7.22 -36.97 30.50
C GLU A 363 6.88 -35.91 31.57
N SER A 364 7.84 -35.01 31.84
CA SER A 364 7.69 -33.84 32.71
C SER A 364 6.71 -32.79 32.18
N GLU A 365 6.47 -32.71 30.86
CA GLU A 365 5.53 -31.75 30.26
C GLU A 365 4.07 -32.23 30.29
N PHE A 366 3.84 -33.52 30.56
CA PHE A 366 2.51 -34.14 30.60
C PHE A 366 2.31 -34.96 31.88
N VAL A 367 2.25 -34.26 33.01
CA VAL A 367 1.94 -34.88 34.30
C VAL A 367 0.54 -35.52 34.22
N GLY A 368 0.49 -36.86 34.16
CA GLY A 368 -0.75 -37.65 34.14
C GLY A 368 -1.08 -38.35 32.81
N TRP A 369 -0.30 -38.15 31.74
CA TRP A 369 -0.46 -38.92 30.49
C TRP A 369 0.58 -40.05 30.44
N ALA A 370 0.31 -41.16 31.11
CA ALA A 370 1.09 -42.38 30.94
C ALA A 370 0.53 -43.17 29.73
N PHE A 371 1.33 -43.32 28.67
CA PHE A 371 1.03 -44.30 27.63
C PHE A 371 1.35 -45.70 28.16
N GLN A 372 0.35 -46.39 28.69
CA GLN A 372 0.45 -47.81 29.03
C GLN A 372 0.47 -48.64 27.74
N CYS A 373 1.65 -48.83 27.15
CA CYS A 373 1.85 -50.00 26.29
C CYS A 373 2.16 -51.16 27.21
N GLU A 374 1.13 -51.93 27.57
CA GLU A 374 1.32 -53.23 28.22
C GLU A 374 1.98 -54.19 27.22
N GLU A 375 3.31 -54.24 27.23
CA GLU A 375 4.01 -55.46 26.82
C GLU A 375 3.66 -56.52 27.87
N ASN A 376 2.64 -57.33 27.58
CA ASN A 376 2.32 -58.54 28.31
C ASN A 376 3.49 -59.53 28.21
N MET A 377 4.50 -59.33 29.05
CA MET A 377 5.51 -60.33 29.39
C MET A 377 4.90 -61.27 30.44
N GLU A 378 3.98 -62.13 30.01
CA GLU A 378 3.60 -63.29 30.81
C GLU A 378 4.77 -64.28 30.85
N LYS A 379 5.45 -64.32 31.99
CA LYS A 379 6.33 -65.42 32.38
C LYS A 379 5.47 -66.65 32.68
N TYR A 380 5.40 -67.60 31.76
CA TYR A 380 5.08 -68.99 32.09
C TYR A 380 6.36 -69.84 32.11
N THR A 381 6.65 -70.34 33.30
CA THR A 381 7.67 -71.34 33.63
C THR A 381 7.28 -72.73 33.14
N GLY A 382 8.23 -73.51 32.57
CA GLY A 382 8.06 -74.97 32.48
C GLY A 382 8.87 -75.69 31.39
N ASN A 383 10.12 -76.06 31.74
CA ASN A 383 10.95 -77.18 31.24
C ASN A 383 10.54 -77.99 29.99
N GLY A 384 11.51 -78.17 29.07
CA GLY A 384 11.76 -79.47 28.44
C GLY A 384 12.12 -79.51 26.95
N LYS A 385 13.43 -79.47 26.66
CA LYS A 385 14.17 -80.08 25.53
C LYS A 385 13.68 -79.88 24.06
N GLN A 386 14.56 -79.17 23.34
CA GLN A 386 14.88 -79.23 21.91
C GLN A 386 14.54 -80.54 21.19
N THR A 387 13.79 -80.44 20.08
CA THR A 387 14.20 -81.00 18.78
C THR A 387 13.61 -80.19 17.63
N VAL A 388 14.45 -79.94 16.64
CA VAL A 388 14.31 -79.04 15.49
C VAL A 388 13.68 -79.79 14.31
N ALA A 389 12.60 -79.24 13.71
CA ALA A 389 12.29 -79.17 12.26
C ALA A 389 10.77 -79.14 11.94
N ASN A 390 10.36 -78.06 11.24
CA ASN A 390 9.28 -77.88 10.24
C ASN A 390 7.80 -78.21 10.61
N ALA A 391 6.76 -77.41 10.28
CA ALA A 391 6.61 -76.17 9.51
C ALA A 391 5.20 -75.57 9.77
N SER A 392 5.06 -74.24 9.76
CA SER A 392 4.16 -73.46 8.87
C SER A 392 4.04 -72.01 9.37
N GLU A 393 4.53 -71.08 8.53
CA GLU A 393 4.00 -69.76 8.14
C GLU A 393 3.43 -68.84 9.27
N TRP A 394 3.76 -67.55 9.37
CA TRP A 394 3.68 -66.50 8.36
C TRP A 394 4.71 -65.38 8.63
N ASN A 395 5.24 -64.85 7.52
CA ASN A 395 6.40 -63.97 7.40
C ASN A 395 6.15 -62.49 7.75
N ASP A 396 7.23 -61.88 8.25
CA ASP A 396 7.68 -60.48 8.11
C ASP A 396 7.15 -59.71 6.89
N PHE A 397 6.70 -58.47 7.11
CA PHE A 397 6.80 -57.41 6.11
C PHE A 397 7.12 -56.03 6.72
N SER A 398 8.43 -55.73 6.78
CA SER A 398 8.97 -54.36 6.80
C SER A 398 8.81 -53.69 5.42
N PRO A 399 8.39 -52.41 5.31
CA PRO A 399 8.35 -51.74 4.02
C PRO A 399 9.70 -51.09 3.68
N LYS A 400 10.57 -51.82 2.95
CA LYS A 400 11.70 -51.22 2.21
C LYS A 400 11.17 -50.61 0.90
N ARG A 401 11.19 -49.27 0.76
CA ARG A 401 10.91 -48.57 -0.51
C ARG A 401 12.02 -48.87 -1.53
N ARG A 402 11.64 -49.39 -2.70
CA ARG A 402 12.52 -49.64 -3.85
C ARG A 402 12.99 -48.33 -4.50
N ARG A 403 14.30 -48.25 -4.74
CA ARG A 403 14.97 -47.29 -5.63
C ARG A 403 14.70 -47.71 -7.08
N ILE A 404 14.23 -46.79 -7.91
CA ILE A 404 14.18 -46.95 -9.37
C ILE A 404 15.43 -46.26 -9.91
N GLU A 405 16.33 -47.03 -10.52
CA GLU A 405 17.42 -46.52 -11.35
C GLU A 405 16.90 -46.47 -12.79
N CYS A 406 16.90 -45.27 -13.40
CA CYS A 406 16.69 -45.12 -14.83
C CYS A 406 18.03 -45.37 -15.55
N SER A 407 18.01 -46.29 -16.52
CA SER A 407 19.03 -46.43 -17.56
C SER A 407 18.89 -45.34 -18.62
#